data_AF-A0A537Z8K2-F1
#
_entry.id   AF-A0A537Z8K2-F1
#
_cell.length_a   1.000
_cell.length_b   1.000
_cell.length_c   1.000
_cell.angle_alpha   90.00
_cell.angle_beta   90.00
_cell.angle_gamma   90.00
#
_symmetry.space_group_name_H-M   'P 1'
#
loop_
_entity.id
_entity.type
_entity.pdbx_description
1 polymer ?
#
loop_
_entity_poly.entity_id
_entity_poly.type
_entity_poly.pdbx_seq_one_letter_code
_entity_poly.pdbx_strand_id
1 'polypeptide(L)'
;MPAERYSFAQVTPYAWEQHHEVNRFVERLSDELCGRGHRVAVVAPSESRELIRESRARIKRIVDDPDAAFDETGCASVLAVGQSLPARRGGSLSLPVDVSRTIETLLDNGHFDCAP
;
A
#
# COMPACT_ATOMS: atom_id res chain seq x y z
N MET A 1 5.07 7.05 -28.99
CA MET A 1 4.66 7.72 -27.74
C MET A 1 5.26 6.90 -26.61
N PRO A 2 5.93 7.50 -25.61
CA PRO A 2 6.23 6.74 -24.40
C PRO A 2 4.90 6.21 -23.84
N ALA A 3 4.88 4.95 -23.42
CA ALA A 3 3.71 4.40 -22.75
C ALA A 3 3.42 5.25 -21.51
N GLU A 4 2.15 5.61 -21.31
CA GLU A 4 1.75 6.41 -20.16
C GLU A 4 2.06 5.64 -18.87
N ARG A 5 2.76 6.31 -17.95
CA ARG A 5 3.15 5.74 -16.66
C ARG A 5 2.13 6.18 -15.62
N TYR A 6 1.68 5.23 -14.82
CA TYR A 6 0.70 5.44 -13.75
C TYR A 6 1.27 4.97 -12.41
N SER A 7 0.68 5.48 -11.34
CA SER A 7 1.10 5.28 -9.97
C SER A 7 -0.08 4.75 -9.16
N PHE A 8 -0.04 3.48 -8.76
CA PHE A 8 -1.17 2.80 -8.14
C PHE A 8 -1.00 2.65 -6.63
N ALA A 9 -2.09 2.83 -5.89
CA ALA A 9 -2.24 2.37 -4.52
C ALA A 9 -3.16 1.13 -4.51
N GLN A 10 -2.59 -0.06 -4.30
CA GLN A 10 -3.37 -1.28 -4.08
C GLN A 10 -3.57 -1.50 -2.59
N VAL A 11 -4.74 -1.96 -2.17
CA VAL A 11 -5.05 -2.17 -0.75
C VAL A 11 -5.52 -3.60 -0.53
N THR A 12 -4.98 -4.28 0.47
CA THR A 12 -5.44 -5.61 0.91
C THR A 12 -5.82 -5.58 2.39
N PRO A 13 -6.93 -6.22 2.81
CA PRO A 13 -7.32 -6.29 4.21
C PRO A 13 -6.59 -7.40 5.00
N TYR A 14 -5.79 -8.24 4.32
CA TYR A 14 -5.05 -9.34 4.95
C TYR A 14 -3.63 -8.91 5.28
N ALA A 15 -3.07 -9.40 6.41
CA ALA A 15 -1.66 -9.10 6.71
C ALA A 15 -0.77 -9.58 5.57
N TRP A 16 0.22 -8.77 5.19
CA TRP A 16 1.04 -9.03 4.02
C TRP A 16 1.76 -10.38 4.07
N GLU A 17 2.21 -10.77 5.27
CA GLU A 17 2.90 -12.04 5.50
C GLU A 17 1.98 -13.27 5.39
N GLN A 18 0.66 -13.07 5.38
CA GLN A 18 -0.29 -14.16 5.20
C GLN A 18 -0.33 -14.58 3.73
N HIS A 19 -0.19 -15.88 3.48
CA HIS A 19 -0.37 -16.49 2.16
C HIS A 19 -1.85 -16.59 1.77
N HIS A 20 -2.56 -15.46 1.77
CA HIS A 20 -3.95 -15.36 1.36
C HIS A 20 -4.06 -15.17 -0.16
N GLU A 21 -5.09 -15.74 -0.79
CA GLU A 21 -5.28 -15.66 -2.25
C GLU A 21 -5.37 -14.22 -2.77
N VAL A 22 -5.95 -13.32 -1.96
CA VAL A 22 -6.00 -11.87 -2.26
C VAL A 22 -4.61 -11.26 -2.30
N ASN A 23 -3.72 -11.60 -1.36
CA ASN A 23 -2.34 -11.09 -1.39
C ASN A 23 -1.59 -11.63 -2.61
N ARG A 24 -1.76 -12.92 -2.94
CA ARG A 24 -1.19 -13.50 -4.18
C ARG A 24 -1.67 -12.77 -5.44
N PHE A 25 -2.95 -12.42 -5.49
CA PHE A 25 -3.49 -11.65 -6.62
C PHE A 25 -2.86 -10.25 -6.69
N VAL A 26 -2.79 -9.54 -5.56
CA VAL A 26 -2.15 -8.21 -5.43
C VAL A 26 -0.67 -8.26 -5.84
N GLU A 27 0.10 -9.25 -5.38
CA GLU A 27 1.50 -9.46 -5.79
C GLU A 27 1.61 -9.60 -7.30
N ARG A 28 0.88 -10.56 -7.90
CA ARG A 28 0.98 -10.82 -9.34
C ARG A 28 0.54 -9.64 -10.20
N LEU A 29 -0.50 -8.93 -9.78
CA LEU A 29 -0.96 -7.73 -10.48
C LEU A 29 0.07 -6.60 -10.37
N SER A 30 0.65 -6.42 -9.19
CA SER A 30 1.71 -5.43 -8.96
C SER A 30 2.92 -5.71 -9.85
N ASP A 31 3.39 -6.96 -9.90
CA ASP A 31 4.52 -7.36 -10.75
C ASP A 31 4.26 -7.06 -12.24
N GLU A 32 3.06 -7.36 -12.74
CA GLU A 32 2.70 -7.09 -14.13
C GLU A 32 2.62 -5.59 -14.43
N LEU A 33 2.08 -4.79 -13.50
CA LEU A 33 2.03 -3.32 -13.65
C LEU A 33 3.44 -2.73 -13.64
N CYS A 34 4.31 -3.20 -12.75
CA CYS A 34 5.69 -2.75 -12.67
C CYS A 34 6.49 -3.17 -13.91
N GLY A 35 6.26 -4.38 -14.44
CA GLY A 35 6.82 -4.84 -15.70
C GLY A 35 6.45 -3.96 -16.91
N ARG A 36 5.35 -3.21 -16.82
CA ARG A 36 4.91 -2.21 -17.82
C ARG A 36 5.42 -0.79 -17.53
N GLY A 37 6.19 -0.60 -16.46
CA GLY A 37 6.80 0.67 -16.06
C GLY A 37 5.98 1.49 -15.07
N HIS A 38 4.83 0.99 -14.61
CA HIS A 38 4.02 1.66 -13.59
C HIS A 38 4.67 1.57 -12.20
N ARG A 39 4.27 2.46 -11.29
CA ARG A 39 4.66 2.40 -9.87
C ARG A 39 3.53 1.81 -9.06
N VAL A 40 3.84 0.96 -8.09
CA VAL A 40 2.81 0.37 -7.23
C VAL A 40 3.23 0.49 -5.77
N ALA A 41 2.36 1.05 -4.95
CA ALA A 41 2.40 0.93 -3.50
C ALA A 41 1.29 -0.03 -3.05
N VAL A 42 1.64 -1.02 -2.25
CA VAL A 42 0.71 -1.97 -1.65
C VAL A 42 0.50 -1.60 -0.20
N VAL A 43 -0.72 -1.21 0.15
CA VAL A 43 -1.14 -0.87 1.51
C VAL A 43 -1.77 -2.09 2.15
N ALA A 44 -1.14 -2.59 3.21
CA ALA A 44 -1.58 -3.81 3.86
C ALA A 44 -1.45 -3.71 5.38
N PRO A 45 -2.26 -4.44 6.15
CA PRO A 45 -1.87 -4.81 7.50
C PRO A 45 -0.57 -5.65 7.48
N SER A 46 0.07 -5.79 8.63
CA SER A 46 1.25 -6.62 8.81
C SER A 46 1.33 -7.15 10.23
N GLU A 47 1.93 -8.33 10.40
CA GLU A 47 2.28 -8.87 11.72
C GLU A 47 3.71 -8.44 12.14
N SER A 48 4.52 -7.97 11.19
CA SER A 48 5.87 -7.44 11.42
C SER A 48 5.84 -6.02 11.98
N ARG A 49 6.26 -5.89 13.24
CA ARG A 49 6.41 -4.57 13.91
C ARG A 49 7.46 -3.69 13.23
N GLU A 50 8.52 -4.30 12.70
CA GLU A 50 9.59 -3.60 12.00
C GLU A 50 9.05 -2.97 10.70
N LEU A 51 8.34 -3.75 9.89
CA LEU A 51 7.72 -3.28 8.65
C LEU A 51 6.71 -2.15 8.93
N ILE A 52 5.88 -2.28 9.97
CA ILE A 52 4.95 -1.22 10.38
C ILE A 52 5.71 0.07 10.75
N ARG A 53 6.79 -0.04 11.53
CA ARG A 53 7.57 1.12 11.97
C ARG A 53 8.21 1.84 10.78
N GLU A 54 8.85 1.09 9.89
CA GLU A 54 9.51 1.62 8.69
C GLU A 54 8.49 2.25 7.74
N SER A 55 7.37 1.57 7.50
CA SER A 55 6.28 2.07 6.67
C SER A 55 5.69 3.37 7.21
N ARG A 56 5.46 3.47 8.53
CA ARG A 56 4.99 4.72 9.15
C ARG A 56 6.01 5.85 9.03
N ALA A 57 7.30 5.57 9.18
CA ALA A 57 8.34 6.58 8.98
C ALA A 57 8.38 7.06 7.52
N ARG A 58 8.18 6.14 6.56
CA ARG A 58 8.08 6.44 5.13
C ARG A 58 6.84 7.27 4.81
N ILE A 59 5.67 6.90 5.32
CA ILE A 59 4.41 7.64 5.11
C ILE A 59 4.48 9.06 5.67
N LYS A 60 5.15 9.28 6.80
CA LYS A 60 5.38 10.64 7.32
C LYS A 60 6.18 11.53 6.37
N ARG A 61 7.13 10.96 5.62
CA ARG A 61 7.92 11.71 4.65
C ARG A 61 7.12 12.09 3.40
N ILE A 62 5.99 11.42 3.13
CA ILE A 62 5.16 11.68 1.94
C ILE A 62 4.66 13.12 1.90
N VAL A 63 4.44 13.73 3.05
CA VAL A 63 4.04 15.14 3.17
C VAL A 63 5.05 16.08 2.50
N ASP A 64 6.35 15.78 2.61
CA ASP A 64 7.42 16.57 2.03
C ASP A 64 7.92 16.00 0.68
N ASP A 65 7.75 14.69 0.47
CA ASP A 65 8.19 13.92 -0.69
C ASP A 65 7.09 12.94 -1.13
N PRO A 66 6.13 13.38 -1.98
CA PRO A 66 5.01 12.55 -2.41
C PRO A 66 5.38 11.21 -3.05
N ASP A 67 6.59 11.10 -3.60
CA ASP A 67 7.10 9.88 -4.23
C ASP A 67 7.70 8.90 -3.21
N ALA A 68 7.85 9.30 -1.95
CA ALA A 68 8.31 8.43 -0.86
C ALA A 68 7.43 7.19 -0.66
N ALA A 69 6.21 7.14 -1.21
CA ALA A 69 5.38 5.93 -1.22
C ALA A 69 6.00 4.77 -2.03
N PHE A 70 6.82 5.08 -3.03
CA PHE A 70 7.33 4.13 -4.02
C PHE A 70 8.79 3.80 -3.76
N ASP A 71 9.16 2.53 -3.95
CA ASP A 71 10.55 2.08 -3.90
C ASP A 71 11.17 2.26 -5.27
N GLU A 72 12.35 2.88 -5.32
CA GLU A 72 13.09 3.07 -6.56
C GLU A 72 13.83 1.79 -6.98
N THR A 73 14.03 0.85 -6.04
CA THR A 73 14.82 -0.37 -6.25
C THR A 73 13.99 -1.65 -6.43
N GLY A 74 12.71 -1.63 -6.07
CA GLY A 74 11.79 -2.78 -6.16
C GLY A 74 10.63 -2.53 -7.12
N CYS A 75 9.96 -3.60 -7.55
CA CYS A 75 8.74 -3.48 -8.36
C CYS A 75 7.61 -2.82 -7.55
N ALA A 76 7.21 -3.42 -6.41
CA ALA A 76 6.15 -2.89 -5.56
C ALA A 76 6.67 -2.51 -4.18
N SER A 77 6.24 -1.36 -3.67
CA SER A 77 6.55 -0.88 -2.32
C SER A 77 5.45 -1.28 -1.35
N VAL A 78 5.76 -2.10 -0.34
CA VAL A 78 4.77 -2.49 0.67
C VAL A 78 4.77 -1.49 1.81
N LEU A 79 3.61 -0.90 2.10
CA LEU A 79 3.37 0.06 3.17
C LEU A 79 2.44 -0.56 4.21
N ALA A 80 3.02 -1.03 5.31
CA ALA A 80 2.29 -1.60 6.43
C ALA A 80 1.62 -0.51 7.28
N VAL A 81 0.29 -0.53 7.36
CA VAL A 81 -0.50 0.52 8.05
C VAL A 81 -0.93 0.17 9.47
N GLY A 82 -0.81 -1.09 9.87
CA GLY A 82 -1.13 -1.54 11.23
C GLY A 82 -1.24 -3.06 11.35
N GLN A 83 -1.63 -3.55 12.52
CA GLN A 83 -1.88 -4.98 12.73
C GLN A 83 -3.20 -5.40 12.07
N SER A 84 -3.26 -6.65 11.60
CA SER A 84 -4.48 -7.21 11.03
C SER A 84 -5.58 -7.26 12.08
N LEU A 85 -6.73 -6.66 11.77
CA LEU A 85 -7.97 -6.90 12.51
C LEU A 85 -8.63 -8.15 11.93
N PRO A 86 -9.29 -8.98 12.74
CA PRO A 86 -10.08 -10.08 12.22
C PRO A 86 -11.17 -9.53 11.29
N ALA A 87 -11.01 -9.74 9.98
CA ALA A 87 -11.97 -9.33 8.97
C ALA A 87 -13.26 -10.14 9.17
N ARG A 88 -14.26 -9.56 9.87
CA ARG A 88 -15.60 -10.14 9.92
C ARG A 88 -16.37 -9.74 8.67
N ARG A 89 -16.95 -10.70 7.96
CA ARG A 89 -17.91 -10.42 6.88
C ARG A 89 -19.13 -9.70 7.46
N GLY A 90 -19.41 -8.48 7.00
CA GLY A 90 -20.72 -7.83 7.17
C GLY A 90 -20.86 -6.80 8.30
N GLY A 91 -19.78 -6.19 8.80
CA GLY A 91 -19.88 -5.05 9.73
C GLY A 91 -18.91 -3.93 9.37
N SER A 92 -19.25 -2.68 9.67
CA SER A 92 -18.29 -1.57 9.60
C SER A 92 -17.16 -1.86 10.59
N LEU A 93 -15.98 -2.16 10.05
CA LEU A 93 -14.79 -2.26 10.88
C LEU A 93 -14.39 -0.82 11.23
N SER A 94 -14.61 -0.41 12.47
CA SER A 94 -13.94 0.78 12.99
C SER A 94 -12.46 0.46 13.03
N LEU A 95 -11.72 0.95 12.04
CA LEU A 95 -10.26 0.89 12.08
C LEU A 95 -9.79 1.65 13.32
N PRO A 96 -8.73 1.19 14.00
CA PRO A 96 -8.03 2.02 14.95
C PRO A 96 -7.73 3.38 14.29
N VAL A 97 -7.96 4.47 15.00
CA VAL A 97 -7.80 5.86 14.50
C VAL A 97 -6.42 6.05 13.85
N ASP A 98 -5.39 5.41 14.39
CA ASP A 98 -4.03 5.48 13.88
C ASP A 98 -3.82 4.78 12.54
N VAL A 99 -4.68 3.83 12.18
CA VAL A 99 -4.66 3.17 10.86
C VAL A 99 -5.38 4.06 9.84
N SER A 100 -6.57 4.59 10.17
CA SER A 100 -7.32 5.50 9.29
C SER A 100 -6.48 6.72 8.92
N ARG A 101 -5.91 7.40 9.92
CA ARG A 101 -5.05 8.57 9.72
C ARG A 101 -3.83 8.28 8.85
N THR A 102 -3.25 7.08 8.99
CA THR A 102 -2.07 6.68 8.20
C THR A 102 -2.45 6.48 6.73
N ILE A 103 -3.61 5.87 6.46
CA ILE A 103 -4.12 5.68 5.10
C ILE A 103 -4.52 7.03 4.49
N GLU A 104 -5.21 7.89 5.23
CA GLU A 104 -5.57 9.24 4.81
C GLU A 104 -4.32 10.05 4.44
N THR A 105 -3.31 10.08 5.33
CA THR A 105 -2.04 10.78 5.06
C THR A 105 -1.38 10.27 3.77
N LEU A 106 -1.39 8.95 3.56
CA LEU A 106 -0.84 8.34 2.35
C LEU A 106 -1.61 8.76 1.09
N LEU A 107 -2.94 8.63 1.09
CA LEU A 107 -3.76 8.85 -0.10
C LEU A 107 -3.93 10.34 -0.43
N ASP A 108 -3.95 11.22 0.58
CA ASP A 108 -4.11 12.66 0.39
C ASP A 108 -2.82 13.34 -0.11
N ASN A 109 -1.65 12.77 0.18
CA ASN A 109 -0.35 13.40 -0.12
C ASN A 109 0.48 12.61 -1.15
N GLY A 110 0.19 11.33 -1.37
CA GLY A 110 0.92 10.50 -2.33
C GLY A 110 0.54 10.81 -3.78
N HIS A 111 1.53 10.74 -4.68
CA HIS A 111 1.29 10.86 -6.12
C HIS A 111 0.70 9.56 -6.69
N PHE A 112 -0.61 9.37 -6.49
CA PHE A 112 -1.37 8.25 -7.06
C PHE A 112 -2.29 8.73 -8.19
N ASP A 113 -2.39 7.90 -9.23
CA ASP A 113 -3.26 8.12 -10.37
C ASP A 113 -4.52 7.26 -10.23
N CYS A 114 -5.68 7.84 -10.53
CA CYS A 114 -6.92 7.09 -10.68
C CYS A 114 -7.01 6.60 -12.12
N ALA A 115 -7.01 5.28 -12.32
CA ALA A 115 -7.35 4.73 -13.63
C ALA A 115 -8.79 5.13 -14.01
N PRO A 116 -9.04 5.53 -15.27
CA PRO A 116 -10.37 5.92 -15.75
C PRO A 116 -11.37 4.76 -15.81
#